data_AF-A0A4Q2X2W3-F1
#
_entry.id   AF-A0A4Q2X2W3-F1
#
_cell.length_a   1.000
_cell.length_b   1.000
_cell.length_c   1.000
_cell.angle_alpha   90.00
_cell.angle_beta   90.00
_cell.angle_gamma   90.00
#
_symmetry.space_group_name_H-M   'P 1'
#
loop_
_entity.id
_entity.type
_entity.pdbx_description
1 polymer ?
#
loop_
_entity_poly.entity_id
_entity_poly.type
_entity_poly.pdbx_seq_one_letter_code
_entity_poly.pdbx_strand_id
1 'polypeptide(L)'
;YLADLVGLGCGAAIPAMRAAQGFLAANPKAIVATVAVEVCSTAFFADDDPGVLISLCLFGDGAATAIWAGEGTDGDWQAGHFTTTHRPEEREKIRFVNSGGKLKNQLHRAVPGLAAGAVADLYALRQGEPDQVLAHSGGRDVVEALEGVLPFQLTETREVLRDHGNMSSPSVLFALERRLAADHPDDRRLWLTAFGAGFAAHACELWR
;
A
#
# COMPACT_ATOMS: atom_id res chain seq x y z
N TYR A 1 18.90 6.95 -12.89
CA TYR A 1 17.54 7.51 -12.79
C TYR A 1 17.20 7.55 -11.31
N LEU A 2 16.74 8.69 -10.82
CA LEU A 2 16.25 8.86 -9.46
C LEU A 2 14.89 9.56 -9.57
N ALA A 3 13.85 8.95 -9.02
CA ALA A 3 12.53 9.54 -8.93
C ALA A 3 12.11 9.57 -7.47
N ASP A 4 11.77 10.76 -7.00
CA ASP A 4 11.25 11.00 -5.66
C ASP A 4 9.73 11.13 -5.75
N LEU A 5 9.02 10.22 -5.09
CA LEU A 5 7.55 10.14 -5.12
C LEU A 5 6.98 10.65 -3.80
N VAL A 6 6.47 11.87 -3.83
CA VAL A 6 5.90 12.54 -2.66
C VAL A 6 4.40 12.80 -2.84
N GLY A 7 3.66 12.87 -1.72
CA GLY A 7 2.25 13.28 -1.70
C GLY A 7 1.21 12.16 -1.84
N LEU A 8 1.62 10.91 -2.04
CA LEU A 8 0.73 9.75 -2.15
C LEU A 8 0.45 9.05 -0.80
N GLY A 9 1.26 9.36 0.23
CA GLY A 9 1.16 8.77 1.57
C GLY A 9 1.16 7.24 1.55
N CYS A 10 0.29 6.62 2.35
CA CYS A 10 0.15 5.17 2.48
C CYS A 10 0.00 4.40 1.15
N GLY A 11 -0.51 5.05 0.11
CA GLY A 11 -0.71 4.44 -1.21
C GLY A 11 0.55 4.36 -2.09
N ALA A 12 1.67 4.96 -1.69
CA ALA A 12 2.79 5.28 -2.59
C ALA A 12 3.57 4.07 -3.14
N ALA A 13 3.55 2.91 -2.46
CA ALA A 13 4.36 1.76 -2.85
C ALA A 13 4.02 1.24 -4.26
N ILE A 14 2.73 1.08 -4.58
CA ILE A 14 2.30 0.54 -5.88
C ILE A 14 2.61 1.50 -7.05
N PRO A 15 2.36 2.82 -6.94
CA PRO A 15 2.87 3.80 -7.91
C PRO A 15 4.40 3.76 -8.08
N ALA A 16 5.17 3.53 -7.01
CA ALA A 16 6.63 3.36 -7.12
C ALA A 16 7.02 2.12 -7.93
N MET A 17 6.34 0.99 -7.70
CA MET A 17 6.50 -0.24 -8.49
C MET A 17 6.14 0.00 -9.96
N ARG A 18 5.05 0.73 -10.24
CA ARG A 18 4.65 1.10 -11.61
C ARG A 18 5.70 1.96 -12.31
N ALA A 19 6.30 2.92 -11.59
CA ALA A 19 7.38 3.74 -12.14
C ALA A 19 8.62 2.90 -12.50
N ALA A 20 8.98 1.94 -11.64
CA ALA A 20 10.07 1.00 -11.92
C ALA A 20 9.76 0.14 -13.16
N GLN A 21 8.55 -0.41 -13.26
CA GLN A 21 8.10 -1.19 -14.42
C GLN A 21 8.19 -0.37 -15.73
N GLY A 22 7.70 0.88 -15.72
CA GLY A 22 7.79 1.76 -16.88
C GLY A 22 9.24 2.09 -17.27
N PHE A 23 10.12 2.32 -16.29
CA PHE A 23 11.54 2.58 -16.56
C PHE A 23 12.24 1.36 -17.17
N LEU A 24 11.98 0.16 -16.64
CA LEU A 24 12.56 -1.10 -17.11
C LEU A 24 12.03 -1.49 -18.49
N ALA A 25 10.76 -1.20 -18.81
CA ALA A 25 10.23 -1.40 -20.15
C ALA A 25 11.00 -0.58 -21.22
N ALA A 26 11.46 0.62 -20.87
CA ALA A 26 12.29 1.45 -21.72
C ALA A 26 13.79 1.10 -21.66
N ASN A 27 14.24 0.43 -20.59
CA ASN A 27 15.65 0.11 -20.34
C ASN A 27 15.79 -1.34 -19.81
N PRO A 28 15.59 -2.38 -20.64
CA PRO A 28 15.44 -3.76 -20.16
C PRO A 28 16.63 -4.31 -19.38
N LYS A 29 17.85 -3.83 -19.70
CA LYS A 29 19.10 -4.25 -19.05
C LYS A 29 19.42 -3.53 -17.74
N ALA A 30 18.59 -2.56 -17.33
CA ALA A 30 18.80 -1.84 -16.09
C ALA A 30 18.34 -2.66 -14.88
N ILE A 31 18.90 -2.32 -13.72
CA ILE A 31 18.41 -2.77 -12.41
C ILE A 31 17.86 -1.55 -11.69
N VAL A 32 16.66 -1.67 -11.12
CA VAL A 32 15.99 -0.60 -10.38
C VAL A 32 15.77 -1.03 -8.95
N ALA A 33 16.07 -0.14 -8.00
CA ALA A 33 15.65 -0.30 -6.62
C ALA A 33 14.47 0.64 -6.35
N THR A 34 13.37 0.11 -5.83
CA THR A 34 12.29 0.92 -5.24
C THR A 34 12.44 0.89 -3.74
N VAL A 35 12.48 2.05 -3.09
CA VAL A 35 12.65 2.17 -1.65
C VAL A 35 11.48 2.97 -1.08
N ALA A 36 10.76 2.40 -0.13
CA ALA A 36 9.76 3.10 0.68
C ALA A 36 10.33 3.23 2.09
N VAL A 37 10.43 4.46 2.60
CA VAL A 37 10.90 4.76 3.97
C VAL A 37 9.95 5.75 4.60
N GLU A 38 9.47 5.42 5.79
CA GLU A 38 8.50 6.21 6.52
C GLU A 38 8.93 6.28 7.99
N VAL A 39 9.07 7.49 8.50
CA VAL A 39 9.41 7.75 9.91
C VAL A 39 8.22 8.48 10.56
N CYS A 40 7.08 7.80 10.62
CA CYS A 40 5.82 8.36 11.09
C CYS A 40 5.88 8.90 12.52
N SER A 41 6.77 8.35 13.36
CA SER A 41 7.02 8.82 14.73
C SER A 41 7.52 10.28 14.78
N THR A 42 8.13 10.79 13.70
CA THR A 42 8.56 12.21 13.61
C THR A 42 7.40 13.16 13.35
N ALA A 43 6.27 12.66 12.83
CA ALA A 43 5.04 13.43 12.62
C ALA A 43 4.15 13.43 13.88
N PHE A 44 4.73 13.19 15.07
CA PHE A 44 4.01 13.20 16.34
C PHE A 44 3.34 14.55 16.59
N PHE A 45 2.02 14.51 16.77
CA PHE A 45 1.21 15.69 17.05
C PHE A 45 0.25 15.35 18.21
N ALA A 46 0.38 16.05 19.33
CA ALA A 46 -0.49 15.86 20.49
C ALA A 46 -1.68 16.83 20.40
N ASP A 47 -2.89 16.27 20.40
CA ASP A 47 -4.18 16.96 20.30
C ASP A 47 -5.25 16.02 20.89
N ASP A 48 -6.32 16.57 21.47
CA ASP A 48 -7.43 15.77 22.01
C ASP A 48 -8.43 15.35 20.93
N ASP A 49 -8.24 15.77 19.67
CA ASP A 49 -9.01 15.30 18.53
C ASP A 49 -8.90 13.76 18.39
N PRO A 50 -10.04 13.01 18.33
CA PRO A 50 -10.02 11.56 18.24
C PRO A 50 -9.25 11.00 17.03
N GLY A 51 -9.26 11.70 15.89
CA GLY A 51 -8.51 11.28 14.70
C GLY A 51 -7.00 11.35 14.93
N VAL A 52 -6.54 12.35 15.68
CA VAL A 52 -5.14 12.48 16.10
C VAL A 52 -4.75 11.37 17.06
N LEU A 53 -5.57 11.12 18.09
CA LEU A 53 -5.29 10.05 19.06
C LEU A 53 -5.22 8.66 18.40
N ILE A 54 -6.16 8.37 17.49
CA ILE A 54 -6.12 7.13 16.69
C ILE A 54 -4.83 7.08 15.87
N SER A 55 -4.44 8.18 15.21
CA SER A 55 -3.19 8.24 14.45
C SER A 55 -1.97 7.93 15.33
N LEU A 56 -1.90 8.45 16.56
CA LEU A 56 -0.78 8.20 17.47
C LEU A 56 -0.66 6.74 17.91
N CYS A 57 -1.76 6.01 18.00
CA CYS A 57 -1.75 4.59 18.36
C CYS A 57 -1.58 3.65 17.16
N LEU A 58 -1.70 4.17 15.94
CA LEU A 58 -1.77 3.38 14.72
C LEU A 58 -0.44 3.34 13.97
N PHE A 59 0.25 4.49 13.85
CA PHE A 59 1.39 4.61 12.95
C PHE A 59 2.73 4.17 13.57
N GLY A 60 3.52 3.45 12.80
CA GLY A 60 4.88 3.01 13.12
C GLY A 60 5.89 3.45 12.06
N ASP A 61 7.18 3.28 12.36
CA ASP A 61 8.27 3.56 11.43
C ASP A 61 8.62 2.30 10.64
N GLY A 62 8.97 2.44 9.35
CA GLY A 62 9.28 1.29 8.51
C GLY A 62 10.04 1.64 7.24
N ALA A 63 10.78 0.66 6.72
CA ALA A 63 11.46 0.77 5.44
C ALA A 63 11.39 -0.57 4.69
N ALA A 64 11.05 -0.53 3.41
CA ALA A 64 11.02 -1.69 2.53
C ALA A 64 11.70 -1.37 1.20
N THR A 65 12.41 -2.35 0.64
CA THR A 65 13.09 -2.22 -0.65
C THR A 65 12.80 -3.44 -1.52
N ALA A 66 12.58 -3.20 -2.82
CA ALA A 66 12.50 -4.25 -3.82
C ALA A 66 13.49 -3.95 -4.97
N ILE A 67 14.13 -5.00 -5.47
CA ILE A 67 15.05 -4.94 -6.62
C ILE A 67 14.33 -5.51 -7.83
N TRP A 68 14.40 -4.78 -8.92
CA TRP A 68 13.67 -5.05 -10.16
C TRP A 68 14.65 -5.19 -11.31
N ALA A 69 14.42 -6.19 -12.16
CA ALA A 69 15.11 -6.37 -13.43
C ALA A 69 14.08 -6.36 -14.58
N GLY A 70 14.48 -5.87 -15.76
CA GLY A 70 13.63 -5.88 -16.96
C GLY A 70 13.63 -7.21 -17.69
N GLU A 71 14.54 -8.11 -17.34
CA GLU A 71 14.68 -9.46 -17.85
C GLU A 71 14.64 -10.42 -16.65
N GLY A 72 13.76 -11.42 -16.72
CA GLY A 72 13.60 -12.45 -15.69
C GLY A 72 13.88 -13.85 -16.24
N THR A 73 13.97 -14.81 -15.33
CA THR A 73 14.11 -16.24 -15.61
C THR A 73 12.82 -16.99 -15.28
N ASP A 74 12.72 -18.25 -15.70
CA ASP A 74 11.55 -19.07 -15.42
C ASP A 74 11.33 -19.21 -13.90
N GLY A 75 10.13 -18.84 -13.44
CA GLY A 75 9.74 -18.89 -12.03
C GLY A 75 9.91 -17.58 -11.26
N ASP A 76 10.53 -16.55 -11.86
CA ASP A 76 10.59 -15.21 -11.27
C ASP A 76 9.19 -14.57 -11.24
N TRP A 77 8.89 -13.88 -10.14
CA TRP A 77 7.67 -13.08 -10.04
C TRP A 77 7.74 -11.86 -10.95
N GLN A 78 6.72 -11.72 -11.79
CA GLN A 78 6.48 -10.56 -12.63
C GLN A 78 5.44 -9.67 -11.96
N ALA A 79 5.52 -8.35 -12.14
CA ALA A 79 4.50 -7.42 -11.67
C ALA A 79 3.94 -6.57 -12.81
N GLY A 80 2.64 -6.34 -12.80
CA GLY A 80 1.96 -5.60 -13.84
C GLY A 80 0.50 -5.34 -13.52
N HIS A 81 -0.28 -5.08 -14.58
CA HIS A 81 -1.71 -4.76 -14.47
C HIS A 81 -2.02 -3.67 -13.43
N PHE A 82 -1.15 -2.65 -13.38
CA PHE A 82 -1.29 -1.55 -12.43
C PHE A 82 -2.55 -0.73 -12.71
N THR A 83 -3.44 -0.66 -11.72
CA THR A 83 -4.68 0.13 -11.77
C THR A 83 -4.72 1.15 -10.64
N THR A 84 -5.40 2.27 -10.88
CA THR A 84 -5.56 3.36 -9.91
C THR A 84 -6.99 3.88 -10.00
N THR A 85 -7.59 4.15 -8.84
CA THR A 85 -8.82 4.93 -8.72
C THR A 85 -8.55 6.19 -7.90
N HIS A 86 -9.12 7.31 -8.32
CA HIS A 86 -8.95 8.60 -7.67
C HIS A 86 -10.32 9.21 -7.38
N ARG A 87 -10.56 9.55 -6.12
CA ARG A 87 -11.80 10.13 -5.58
C ARG A 87 -11.47 11.50 -4.97
N PRO A 88 -11.27 12.54 -5.80
CA PRO A 88 -10.84 13.86 -5.35
C PRO A 88 -11.83 14.53 -4.38
N GLU A 89 -13.12 14.21 -4.48
CA GLU A 89 -14.17 14.67 -3.57
C GLU A 89 -13.94 14.22 -2.12
N GLU A 90 -13.19 13.12 -1.91
CA GLU A 90 -12.84 12.59 -0.59
C GLU A 90 -11.42 12.97 -0.15
N ARG A 91 -10.73 13.88 -0.86
CA ARG A 91 -9.34 14.29 -0.58
C ARG A 91 -9.08 14.72 0.85
N GLU A 92 -10.05 15.40 1.47
CA GLU A 92 -9.91 15.94 2.83
C GLU A 92 -10.16 14.88 3.92
N LYS A 93 -10.43 13.62 3.56
CA LYS A 93 -10.67 12.53 4.53
C LYS A 93 -9.39 11.91 5.06
N ILE A 94 -8.32 11.92 4.28
CA ILE A 94 -7.01 11.38 4.67
C ILE A 94 -5.89 12.21 4.03
N ARG A 95 -5.16 12.98 4.84
CA ARG A 95 -4.03 13.80 4.40
C ARG A 95 -3.24 14.36 5.58
N PHE A 96 -2.04 14.83 5.30
CA PHE A 96 -1.37 15.77 6.20
C PHE A 96 -1.90 17.20 5.99
N VAL A 97 -2.04 17.92 7.10
CA VAL A 97 -2.26 19.37 7.16
C VAL A 97 -1.16 20.02 8.00
N ASN A 98 -0.84 21.28 7.71
CA ASN A 98 0.06 22.05 8.57
C ASN A 98 -0.76 22.67 9.71
N SER A 99 -0.30 22.49 10.95
CA SER A 99 -0.87 23.16 12.12
C SER A 99 0.25 23.60 13.06
N GLY A 100 0.35 24.90 13.32
CA GLY A 100 1.40 25.46 14.17
C GLY A 100 2.83 25.12 13.70
N GLY A 101 3.07 25.01 12.39
CA GLY A 101 4.37 24.65 11.83
C GLY A 101 4.71 23.16 11.88
N LYS A 102 3.80 22.31 12.37
CA LYS A 102 3.96 20.85 12.43
C LYS A 102 3.05 20.15 11.43
N LEU A 103 3.40 18.93 11.05
CA LEU A 103 2.53 18.04 10.29
C LEU A 103 1.52 17.42 11.26
N LYS A 104 0.23 17.65 10.99
CA LYS A 104 -0.89 16.99 11.67
C LYS A 104 -1.52 16.02 10.68
N ASN A 105 -1.55 14.74 11.04
CA ASN A 105 -2.28 13.75 10.25
C ASN A 105 -3.79 13.95 10.46
N GLN A 106 -4.54 14.03 9.37
CA GLN A 106 -5.99 14.11 9.38
C GLN A 106 -6.54 12.77 8.91
N LEU A 107 -7.28 12.10 9.80
CA LEU A 107 -7.88 10.79 9.52
C LEU A 107 -9.37 10.83 9.89
N HIS A 108 -10.23 10.91 8.88
CA HIS A 108 -11.68 10.97 9.07
C HIS A 108 -12.25 9.57 9.33
N ARG A 109 -13.26 9.46 10.21
CA ARG A 109 -13.96 8.19 10.54
C ARG A 109 -14.54 7.39 9.38
N ALA A 110 -14.67 8.01 8.20
CA ALA A 110 -15.25 7.39 7.00
C ALA A 110 -14.21 6.64 6.16
N VAL A 111 -12.91 6.81 6.47
CA VAL A 111 -11.81 6.22 5.69
C VAL A 111 -11.95 4.71 5.49
N PRO A 112 -12.33 3.88 6.49
CA PRO A 112 -12.51 2.45 6.28
C PRO A 112 -13.50 2.11 5.16
N GLY A 113 -14.70 2.72 5.17
CA GLY A 113 -15.71 2.47 4.14
C GLY A 113 -15.31 3.02 2.76
N LEU A 114 -14.64 4.17 2.73
CA LEU A 114 -14.13 4.75 1.47
C LEU A 114 -13.02 3.89 0.86
N ALA A 115 -12.12 3.34 1.68
CA ALA A 115 -11.08 2.41 1.26
C ALA A 115 -11.67 1.13 0.72
N ALA A 116 -12.63 0.52 1.44
CA ALA A 116 -13.33 -0.67 0.98
C ALA A 116 -14.01 -0.43 -0.38
N GLY A 117 -14.77 0.66 -0.53
CA GLY A 117 -15.41 0.98 -1.80
C GLY A 117 -14.40 1.18 -2.95
N ALA A 118 -13.29 1.87 -2.70
CA ALA A 118 -12.27 2.11 -3.74
C ALA A 118 -11.51 0.82 -4.12
N VAL A 119 -11.21 -0.02 -3.13
CA VAL A 119 -10.54 -1.31 -3.34
C VAL A 119 -11.46 -2.29 -4.07
N ALA A 120 -12.75 -2.32 -3.76
CA ALA A 120 -13.73 -3.16 -4.46
C ALA A 120 -13.80 -2.81 -5.96
N ASP A 121 -13.82 -1.52 -6.31
CA ASP A 121 -13.79 -1.07 -7.71
C ASP A 121 -12.54 -1.57 -8.43
N LEU A 122 -11.36 -1.47 -7.78
CA LEU A 122 -10.11 -1.96 -8.36
C LEU A 122 -10.07 -3.48 -8.49
N TYR A 123 -10.59 -4.19 -7.49
CA TYR A 123 -10.65 -5.65 -7.50
C TYR A 123 -11.53 -6.16 -8.65
N ALA A 124 -12.60 -5.45 -8.99
CA ALA A 124 -13.44 -5.77 -10.15
C ALA A 124 -12.72 -5.63 -11.51
N LEU A 125 -11.61 -4.89 -11.57
CA LEU A 125 -10.80 -4.67 -12.78
C LEU A 125 -9.62 -5.65 -12.93
N ARG A 126 -9.43 -6.56 -11.96
CA ARG A 126 -8.36 -7.57 -12.01
C ARG A 126 -8.44 -8.42 -13.28
N GLN A 127 -7.29 -8.82 -13.80
CA GLN A 127 -7.16 -9.59 -15.03
C GLN A 127 -7.14 -11.11 -14.79
N GLY A 128 -6.82 -11.54 -13.56
CA GLY A 128 -6.92 -12.94 -13.15
C GLY A 128 -7.35 -13.08 -11.69
N GLU A 129 -7.84 -14.26 -11.34
CA GLU A 129 -8.14 -14.59 -9.95
C GLU A 129 -6.84 -14.80 -9.17
N PRO A 130 -6.61 -14.05 -8.09
CA PRO A 130 -5.42 -14.24 -7.27
C PRO A 130 -5.58 -15.46 -6.35
N ASP A 131 -4.47 -16.10 -6.03
CA ASP A 131 -4.39 -17.11 -4.96
C ASP A 131 -4.46 -16.44 -3.57
N GLN A 132 -3.97 -15.20 -3.48
CA GLN A 132 -4.06 -14.39 -2.26
C GLN A 132 -4.09 -12.88 -2.56
N VAL A 133 -4.81 -12.14 -1.70
CA VAL A 133 -4.84 -10.67 -1.69
C VAL A 133 -4.01 -10.11 -0.54
N LEU A 134 -3.16 -9.14 -0.86
CA LEU A 134 -2.30 -8.44 0.09
C LEU A 134 -2.65 -6.95 0.09
N ALA A 135 -3.04 -6.41 1.24
CA ALA A 135 -3.47 -5.03 1.37
C ALA A 135 -2.56 -4.22 2.30
N HIS A 136 -2.61 -2.89 2.16
CA HIS A 136 -2.07 -1.94 3.14
C HIS A 136 -2.69 -2.12 4.53
N SER A 137 -1.88 -2.14 5.59
CA SER A 137 -2.30 -2.24 6.99
C SER A 137 -2.81 -0.91 7.56
N GLY A 138 -3.91 -0.39 7.00
CA GLY A 138 -4.46 0.93 7.35
C GLY A 138 -5.02 1.06 8.78
N GLY A 139 -5.14 -0.04 9.52
CA GLY A 139 -5.76 -0.12 10.85
C GLY A 139 -6.84 -1.19 10.92
N ARG A 140 -7.25 -1.57 12.14
CA ARG A 140 -8.20 -2.69 12.34
C ARG A 140 -9.48 -2.50 11.52
N ASP A 141 -10.15 -1.37 11.70
CA ASP A 141 -11.45 -1.10 11.07
C ASP A 141 -11.33 -1.03 9.54
N VAL A 142 -10.18 -0.60 9.01
CA VAL A 142 -9.89 -0.67 7.57
C VAL A 142 -9.83 -2.12 7.12
N VAL A 143 -9.01 -2.94 7.78
CA VAL A 143 -8.81 -4.34 7.37
C VAL A 143 -10.14 -5.10 7.41
N GLU A 144 -10.95 -4.89 8.44
CA GLU A 144 -12.30 -5.45 8.55
C GLU A 144 -13.22 -4.99 7.41
N ALA A 145 -13.17 -3.70 7.05
CA ALA A 145 -13.96 -3.18 5.93
C ALA A 145 -13.52 -3.77 4.57
N LEU A 146 -12.22 -3.97 4.37
CA LEU A 146 -11.67 -4.60 3.16
C LEU A 146 -12.08 -6.08 3.05
N GLU A 147 -12.00 -6.84 4.14
CA GLU A 147 -12.47 -8.23 4.18
C GLU A 147 -13.99 -8.35 3.99
N GLY A 148 -14.75 -7.29 4.30
CA GLY A 148 -16.19 -7.23 4.03
C GLY A 148 -16.54 -7.11 2.54
N VAL A 149 -15.60 -6.68 1.69
CA VAL A 149 -15.82 -6.48 0.24
C VAL A 149 -14.97 -7.39 -0.64
N LEU A 150 -13.94 -8.01 -0.09
CA LEU A 150 -13.06 -8.94 -0.79
C LEU A 150 -13.38 -10.39 -0.38
N PRO A 151 -13.31 -11.37 -1.29
CA PRO A 151 -13.52 -12.77 -0.96
C PRO A 151 -12.29 -13.43 -0.29
N PHE A 152 -11.43 -12.65 0.38
CA PHE A 152 -10.15 -13.09 0.96
C PHE A 152 -10.02 -12.68 2.41
N GLN A 153 -9.36 -13.52 3.21
CA GLN A 153 -8.86 -13.14 4.52
C GLN A 153 -7.50 -12.48 4.35
N LEU A 154 -7.32 -11.29 4.93
CA LEU A 154 -6.11 -10.49 4.77
C LEU A 154 -5.07 -10.84 5.84
N THR A 155 -4.71 -12.12 5.91
CA THR A 155 -3.88 -12.70 6.98
C THR A 155 -2.57 -11.94 7.14
N GLU A 156 -1.78 -11.81 6.07
CA GLU A 156 -0.47 -11.17 6.09
C GLU A 156 -0.60 -9.68 6.48
N THR A 157 -1.62 -8.99 5.96
CA THR A 157 -1.93 -7.60 6.33
C THR A 157 -2.26 -7.47 7.82
N ARG A 158 -3.04 -8.40 8.39
CA ARG A 158 -3.38 -8.42 9.83
C ARG A 158 -2.16 -8.65 10.69
N GLU A 159 -1.25 -9.53 10.28
CA GLU A 159 -0.03 -9.79 11.02
C GLU A 159 0.94 -8.61 10.95
N VAL A 160 1.10 -7.96 9.78
CA VAL A 160 1.89 -6.72 9.67
C VAL A 160 1.33 -5.64 10.60
N LEU A 161 0.00 -5.46 10.61
CA LEU A 161 -0.64 -4.51 11.51
C LEU A 161 -0.37 -4.84 12.98
N ARG A 162 -0.38 -6.12 13.36
CA ARG A 162 -0.13 -6.58 14.73
C ARG A 162 1.30 -6.30 15.17
N ASP A 163 2.27 -6.62 14.32
CA ASP A 163 3.68 -6.63 14.70
C ASP A 163 4.36 -5.27 14.50
N HIS A 164 3.84 -4.45 13.57
CA HIS A 164 4.48 -3.20 13.16
C HIS A 164 3.53 -1.99 13.10
N GLY A 165 2.21 -2.19 13.24
CA GLY A 165 1.23 -1.13 13.06
C GLY A 165 1.07 -0.72 11.59
N ASN A 166 0.68 0.53 11.37
CA ASN A 166 0.62 1.17 10.06
C ASN A 166 1.94 1.88 9.78
N MET A 167 2.80 1.31 8.95
CA MET A 167 4.07 1.92 8.57
C MET A 167 3.92 2.90 7.39
N SER A 168 2.71 3.32 7.02
CA SER A 168 2.44 4.02 5.75
C SER A 168 2.81 3.15 4.54
N SER A 169 3.51 3.68 3.53
CA SER A 169 3.73 3.04 2.24
C SER A 169 4.48 1.69 2.25
N PRO A 170 5.48 1.42 3.13
CA PRO A 170 6.09 0.10 3.30
C PRO A 170 5.13 -1.03 3.66
N SER A 171 3.98 -0.73 4.28
CA SER A 171 3.13 -1.75 4.91
C SER A 171 2.68 -2.87 3.95
N VAL A 172 2.30 -2.52 2.72
CA VAL A 172 1.89 -3.51 1.71
C VAL A 172 3.07 -4.36 1.24
N LEU A 173 4.29 -3.80 1.25
CA LEU A 173 5.52 -4.52 0.88
C LEU A 173 5.94 -5.49 1.98
N PHE A 174 5.70 -5.17 3.26
CA PHE A 174 5.89 -6.11 4.36
C PHE A 174 4.90 -7.29 4.27
N ALA A 175 3.65 -7.03 3.87
CA ALA A 175 2.68 -8.11 3.66
C ALA A 175 3.11 -9.02 2.49
N LEU A 176 3.64 -8.42 1.42
CA LEU A 176 4.24 -9.17 0.31
C LEU A 176 5.45 -10.00 0.76
N GLU A 177 6.40 -9.41 1.49
CA GLU A 177 7.58 -10.13 1.98
C GLU A 177 7.19 -11.35 2.83
N ARG A 178 6.19 -11.20 3.71
CA ARG A 178 5.67 -12.32 4.50
C ARG A 178 5.10 -13.43 3.65
N ARG A 179 4.28 -13.09 2.64
CA ARG A 179 3.71 -14.08 1.72
C ARG A 179 4.79 -14.83 0.95
N LEU A 180 5.78 -14.09 0.43
CA LEU A 180 6.88 -14.65 -0.36
C LEU A 180 7.86 -15.48 0.48
N ALA A 181 8.02 -15.16 1.77
CA ALA A 181 8.87 -15.90 2.70
C ALA A 181 8.18 -17.15 3.27
N ALA A 182 6.85 -17.20 3.25
CA ALA A 182 6.07 -18.36 3.68
C ALA A 182 6.06 -19.48 2.62
N ASP A 183 5.87 -20.72 3.05
CA ASP A 183 5.86 -21.90 2.17
C ASP A 183 4.50 -22.03 1.46
N HIS A 184 4.36 -21.29 0.35
CA HIS A 184 3.22 -21.35 -0.56
C HIS A 184 3.70 -21.72 -1.98
N PRO A 185 4.11 -22.98 -2.21
CA PRO A 185 4.66 -23.41 -3.50
C PRO A 185 3.64 -23.36 -4.63
N ASP A 186 2.36 -23.41 -4.29
CA ASP A 186 1.25 -23.40 -5.24
C ASP A 186 0.84 -21.99 -5.69
N ASP A 187 1.33 -20.93 -5.04
CA ASP A 187 1.01 -19.55 -5.43
C ASP A 187 1.51 -19.27 -6.85
N ARG A 188 0.62 -18.81 -7.72
CA ARG A 188 0.90 -18.39 -9.10
C ARG A 188 0.49 -16.96 -9.36
N ARG A 189 -0.46 -16.41 -8.61
CA ARG A 189 -0.95 -15.05 -8.78
C ARG A 189 -1.26 -14.40 -7.43
N LEU A 190 -0.71 -13.21 -7.20
CA LEU A 190 -1.03 -12.37 -6.05
C LEU A 190 -1.64 -11.06 -6.52
N TRP A 191 -2.54 -10.51 -5.72
CA TRP A 191 -3.09 -9.18 -5.98
C TRP A 191 -2.79 -8.25 -4.81
N LEU A 192 -2.14 -7.12 -5.09
CA LEU A 192 -1.70 -6.16 -4.09
C LEU A 192 -2.55 -4.90 -4.18
N THR A 193 -2.90 -4.32 -3.03
CA THR A 193 -3.57 -3.02 -2.99
C THR A 193 -3.12 -2.12 -1.85
N ALA A 194 -3.06 -0.82 -2.12
CA ALA A 194 -2.79 0.22 -1.13
C ALA A 194 -3.61 1.46 -1.46
N PHE A 195 -3.95 2.24 -0.45
CA PHE A 195 -4.74 3.47 -0.59
C PHE A 195 -4.18 4.54 0.35
N GLY A 196 -4.47 5.80 0.07
CA GLY A 196 -3.91 6.91 0.82
C GLY A 196 -4.43 8.27 0.38
N ALA A 197 -3.60 9.30 0.60
CA ALA A 197 -3.93 10.68 0.29
C ALA A 197 -4.32 10.85 -1.18
N GLY A 198 -5.43 11.52 -1.44
CA GLY A 198 -5.96 11.67 -2.79
C GLY A 198 -7.44 12.07 -2.85
N PHE A 199 -8.39 11.35 -2.24
CA PHE A 199 -8.32 9.96 -1.77
C PHE A 199 -8.04 9.06 -2.98
N ALA A 200 -7.03 8.20 -2.92
CA ALA A 200 -6.69 7.33 -4.03
C ALA A 200 -6.42 5.90 -3.55
N ALA A 201 -6.75 4.92 -4.38
CA ALA A 201 -6.33 3.54 -4.20
C ALA A 201 -5.59 3.06 -5.46
N HIS A 202 -4.66 2.15 -5.26
CA HIS A 202 -3.78 1.58 -6.25
C HIS A 202 -3.80 0.07 -6.10
N ALA A 203 -3.68 -0.65 -7.22
CA ALA A 203 -3.53 -2.08 -7.23
C ALA A 203 -2.55 -2.54 -8.31
N CYS A 204 -1.97 -3.71 -8.11
CA CYS A 204 -1.21 -4.43 -9.13
C CYS A 204 -1.35 -5.93 -8.94
N GLU A 205 -0.98 -6.67 -9.98
CA GLU A 205 -0.92 -8.13 -9.96
C GLU A 205 0.53 -8.57 -10.03
N LEU A 206 0.84 -9.63 -9.28
CA LEU A 206 2.07 -10.39 -9.41
C LEU A 206 1.75 -11.78 -9.93
N TRP A 207 2.56 -12.33 -10.83
CA TRP A 207 2.41 -13.70 -11.33
C TRP A 207 3.74 -14.37 -11.68
N ARG A 208 3.76 -15.70 -11.77
CA ARG A 208 4.93 -16.50 -12.21
C ARG A 208 4.50 -17.76 -12.96
#